data_AF-A0A946AW18-F1
#
_entry.id   AF-A0A946AW18-F1
#
_cell.length_a   1.000
_cell.length_b   1.000
_cell.length_c   1.000
_cell.angle_alpha   90.00
_cell.angle_beta   90.00
_cell.angle_gamma   90.00
#
_symmetry.space_group_name_H-M   'P 1'
#
loop_
_entity.id
_entity.type
_entity.pdbx_description
1 polymer ?
#
loop_
_entity_poly.entity_id
_entity_poly.type
_entity_poly.pdbx_seq_one_letter_code
_entity_poly.pdbx_strand_id
1 'polypeptide(L)'
;MKIICTHCHTGYQVDVSEVKPEGIEFKCAKCNQFFLITPKDIDRDNTGVLKNMNTEQPRYSEDNNLNTLLSSVVGDLKNYGDRLNNQLSKLSDIGIALSGVTDLTLLLEMIVDQAREFTNADAGTLYLKEENKLAFKIV
;
A
#
# COMPACT_ATOMS: atom_id res chain seq x y z
N MET A 1 18.01 0.75 20.53
CA MET A 1 16.99 -0.18 19.98
C MET A 1 16.52 0.31 18.62
N LYS A 2 16.16 -0.56 17.67
CA LYS A 2 15.52 -0.11 16.44
C LYS A 2 14.01 -0.09 16.64
N ILE A 3 13.38 1.02 16.30
CA ILE A 3 11.92 1.12 16.20
C ILE A 3 11.56 1.35 14.75
N ILE A 4 10.42 0.81 14.32
CA ILE A 4 9.93 0.96 12.96
C ILE A 4 8.59 1.68 13.02
N CYS A 5 8.45 2.77 12.27
CA CYS A 5 7.17 3.44 12.12
C CYS A 5 6.15 2.50 11.46
N THR A 6 5.00 2.29 12.08
CA THR A 6 3.91 1.44 11.55
C THR A 6 3.22 2.02 10.32
N HIS A 7 3.42 3.31 10.04
CA HIS A 7 2.77 4.00 8.91
C HIS A 7 3.65 4.08 7.67
N CYS A 8 4.98 4.20 7.82
CA CYS A 8 5.89 4.39 6.68
C CYS A 8 7.15 3.51 6.70
N HIS A 9 7.21 2.55 7.65
CA HIS A 9 8.28 1.56 7.80
C HIS A 9 9.69 2.12 7.96
N THR A 10 9.82 3.39 8.37
CA THR A 10 11.13 4.00 8.61
C THR A 10 11.69 3.57 9.96
N GLY A 11 12.94 3.10 9.95
CA GLY A 11 13.66 2.67 11.14
C GLY A 11 14.36 3.84 11.84
N TYR A 12 14.28 3.88 13.17
CA TYR A 12 15.00 4.82 14.03
C TYR A 12 15.82 4.06 15.05
N GLN A 13 17.06 4.48 15.29
CA GLN A 13 17.82 4.06 16.45
C GLN A 13 17.49 5.01 17.59
N VAL A 14 16.80 4.49 18.61
CA VAL A 14 16.43 5.28 19.78
C VAL A 14 17.02 4.63 21.01
N ASP A 15 17.55 5.48 21.88
CA ASP A 15 18.03 5.13 23.21
C ASP A 15 16.90 5.43 24.20
N VAL A 16 16.08 4.42 24.51
CA VAL A 16 14.94 4.57 25.41
C VAL A 16 15.25 3.83 26.70
N SER A 17 15.65 4.57 27.73
CA SER A 17 15.74 4.07 29.09
C SER A 17 14.33 4.00 29.68
N GLU A 18 13.86 2.77 29.92
CA GLU A 18 12.60 2.41 30.62
C GLU A 18 11.29 2.75 29.87
N VAL A 19 10.84 1.82 29.02
CA VAL A 19 9.49 1.83 28.44
C VAL A 19 8.49 1.34 29.49
N LYS A 20 7.54 2.20 29.88
CA LYS A 20 6.40 1.79 30.74
C LYS A 20 5.47 0.84 29.98
N PRO A 21 4.76 -0.09 30.66
CA PRO A 21 3.92 -1.10 30.00
C PRO A 21 2.77 -0.53 29.16
N GLU A 22 2.34 0.70 29.43
CA GLU A 22 1.37 1.46 28.63
C GLU A 22 1.87 1.90 27.24
N GLY A 23 3.16 1.71 26.94
CA GLY A 23 3.76 2.12 25.67
C GLY A 23 4.10 3.61 25.62
N ILE A 24 4.87 4.01 24.62
CA ILE A 24 5.29 5.41 24.39
C ILE A 24 4.77 5.87 23.04
N GLU A 25 4.04 6.98 23.02
CA GLU A 25 3.60 7.59 21.77
C GLU A 25 4.77 8.32 21.11
N PHE A 26 5.07 7.96 19.86
CA PHE A 26 6.21 8.45 19.10
C PHE A 26 5.77 9.08 17.79
N LYS A 27 6.31 10.27 17.49
CA LYS A 27 6.04 10.99 16.25
C LYS A 27 7.10 10.65 15.20
N CYS A 28 6.67 10.06 14.08
CA CYS A 28 7.56 9.76 12.98
C CYS A 28 8.07 11.05 12.30
N ALA A 29 9.40 11.22 12.20
CA ALA A 29 9.99 12.36 11.52
C ALA A 29 9.79 12.34 9.98
N LYS A 30 9.47 11.19 9.38
CA LYS A 30 9.28 11.05 7.92
C LYS A 30 7.85 11.35 7.48
N CYS A 31 6.85 10.71 8.10
CA CYS A 31 5.44 10.88 7.71
C CYS A 31 4.64 11.79 8.67
N ASN A 32 5.27 12.30 9.73
CA ASN A 32 4.67 13.19 10.72
C ASN A 32 3.51 12.57 11.55
N GLN A 33 3.28 11.26 11.42
CA GLN A 33 2.21 10.52 12.10
C GLN A 33 2.69 9.94 13.44
N PHE A 34 1.78 9.92 14.43
CA PHE A 34 2.01 9.30 15.73
C PHE A 34 1.76 7.79 15.68
N PHE A 35 2.58 7.02 16.41
CA PHE A 35 2.38 5.60 16.63
C PHE A 35 2.84 5.19 18.03
N LEU A 36 2.23 4.14 18.57
CA LEU A 36 2.55 3.64 19.91
C LEU A 36 3.69 2.61 19.81
N ILE A 37 4.76 2.83 20.56
CA ILE A 37 5.84 1.86 20.74
C ILE A 37 5.53 1.06 22.00
N THR A 38 5.37 -0.25 21.85
CA THR A 38 5.18 -1.15 22.99
C THR A 38 6.43 -2.00 23.23
N PRO A 39 6.62 -2.57 24.43
CA PRO A 39 7.75 -3.46 24.70
C PRO A 39 7.82 -4.70 23.79
N LYS A 40 6.76 -5.04 23.05
CA LYS A 40 6.73 -6.12 22.05
C LYS A 40 7.40 -5.74 20.72
N ASP A 41 7.58 -4.44 20.47
CA ASP A 41 8.20 -3.89 19.26
C ASP A 41 9.71 -3.69 19.40
N ILE A 42 10.27 -4.14 20.53
CA ILE A 42 11.70 -4.12 20.89
C ILE A 42 12.38 -5.34 20.25
N ASP A 43 13.26 -5.10 19.27
CA ASP A 43 13.90 -6.11 18.42
C ASP A 43 14.31 -7.41 19.13
N ARG A 44 13.86 -8.55 18.58
CA ARG A 44 14.71 -9.73 18.46
C ARG A 44 15.25 -9.76 17.03
N ASP A 45 16.57 -9.70 16.92
CA ASP A 45 17.33 -9.61 15.68
C ASP A 45 17.13 -10.85 14.76
N ASN A 46 16.91 -10.55 13.47
CA ASN A 46 17.13 -11.35 12.25
C ASN A 46 16.78 -12.85 12.19
N THR A 47 15.74 -13.18 11.42
CA THR A 47 15.84 -14.06 10.22
C THR A 47 14.51 -14.06 9.45
N GLY A 48 14.59 -14.34 8.15
CA GLY A 48 13.54 -14.12 7.15
C GLY A 48 12.20 -14.81 7.42
N VAL A 49 11.20 -14.29 6.70
CA VAL A 49 9.84 -14.82 6.58
C VAL A 49 9.08 -14.73 7.90
N LEU A 50 8.18 -13.74 8.00
CA LEU A 50 7.02 -13.83 8.89
C LEU A 50 6.15 -15.02 8.44
N LYS A 51 6.59 -16.26 8.72
CA LYS A 51 5.70 -17.38 8.95
C LYS A 51 5.16 -17.19 10.35
N ASN A 52 4.24 -16.25 10.51
CA ASN A 52 3.34 -16.27 11.66
C ASN A 52 2.26 -17.31 11.36
N MET A 53 2.66 -18.58 11.33
CA MET A 53 1.78 -19.71 11.59
C MET A 53 1.56 -19.77 13.10
N ASN A 54 0.80 -18.83 13.63
CA ASN A 54 -0.04 -19.08 14.80
C ASN A 54 -1.47 -19.16 14.26
N THR A 55 -1.80 -20.34 13.72
CA THR A 55 -3.13 -20.74 13.27
C THR A 55 -4.03 -20.96 14.49
N GLU A 56 -4.35 -19.90 15.22
CA GLU A 56 -5.65 -19.86 15.87
C GLU A 56 -6.55 -19.08 14.93
N GLN A 57 -7.28 -19.81 14.09
CA GLN A 57 -8.38 -19.22 13.34
C GLN A 57 -9.28 -18.51 14.36
N PRO A 58 -9.62 -17.22 14.17
CA PRO A 58 -10.55 -16.54 15.04
C PRO A 58 -11.83 -17.36 15.12
N ARG A 59 -12.13 -17.88 16.32
CA ARG A 59 -13.29 -18.73 16.55
C ARG A 59 -14.47 -17.80 16.80
N TYR A 60 -15.26 -17.59 15.76
CA TYR A 60 -16.39 -16.67 15.76
C TYR A 60 -17.67 -17.28 16.35
N SER A 61 -17.74 -18.62 16.39
CA SER A 61 -18.86 -19.40 16.94
C SER A 61 -18.36 -20.73 17.51
N GLU A 62 -19.16 -21.42 18.32
CA GLU A 62 -18.89 -22.81 18.70
C GLU A 62 -19.15 -23.79 17.55
N ASP A 63 -19.96 -23.40 16.56
CA ASP A 63 -20.26 -24.18 15.37
C ASP A 63 -19.09 -24.14 14.37
N ASN A 64 -18.49 -25.31 14.14
CA ASN A 64 -17.34 -25.47 13.24
C ASN A 64 -17.68 -25.20 11.77
N ASN A 65 -18.90 -25.50 11.34
CA ASN A 65 -19.36 -25.19 9.97
C ASN A 65 -19.44 -23.67 9.81
N LEU A 66 -20.03 -22.99 10.79
CA LEU A 66 -20.12 -21.52 10.77
C LEU A 66 -18.73 -20.85 10.78
N ASN A 67 -17.78 -21.34 11.59
CA ASN A 67 -16.41 -20.83 11.58
C ASN A 67 -15.72 -21.00 10.23
N THR A 68 -15.95 -22.11 9.54
CA THR A 68 -15.36 -22.39 8.23
C THR A 68 -15.88 -21.40 7.19
N LEU A 69 -17.21 -21.17 7.16
CA LEU A 69 -17.83 -20.19 6.26
C LEU A 69 -17.33 -18.78 6.54
N LEU A 70 -17.29 -18.35 7.80
CA LEU A 70 -16.82 -17.02 8.17
C LEU A 70 -15.34 -16.82 7.82
N SER A 71 -14.50 -17.83 8.03
CA SER A 71 -13.09 -17.77 7.65
C SER A 71 -12.89 -17.62 6.14
N SER A 72 -13.72 -18.30 5.34
CA SER A 72 -13.71 -18.14 3.89
C SER A 72 -14.09 -16.72 3.48
N VAL A 73 -15.21 -16.20 4.00
CA VAL A 73 -15.70 -14.86 3.65
C VAL A 73 -14.71 -13.77 4.07
N VAL A 74 -14.14 -13.88 5.28
CA VAL A 74 -13.10 -12.95 5.76
C VAL A 74 -11.85 -13.02 4.88
N GLY A 75 -11.47 -14.24 4.46
CA GLY A 75 -10.38 -14.44 3.50
C GLY A 75 -10.65 -13.76 2.16
N ASP A 76 -11.86 -13.94 1.62
CA ASP A 76 -12.27 -13.35 0.34
C ASP A 76 -12.31 -11.81 0.40
N LEU A 77 -12.83 -11.25 1.50
CA LEU A 77 -12.84 -9.80 1.74
C LEU A 77 -11.42 -9.24 1.84
N LYS A 78 -10.52 -9.94 2.53
CA LYS A 78 -9.11 -9.57 2.61
C LYS A 78 -8.47 -9.58 1.22
N ASN A 79 -8.65 -10.67 0.46
CA ASN A 79 -8.12 -10.79 -0.89
C ASN A 79 -8.65 -9.68 -1.82
N TYR A 80 -9.93 -9.33 -1.68
CA TYR A 80 -10.52 -8.22 -2.44
C TYR A 80 -9.88 -6.88 -2.07
N GLY A 81 -9.71 -6.61 -0.77
CA GLY A 81 -9.03 -5.41 -0.27
C GLY A 81 -7.57 -5.32 -0.76
N ASP A 82 -6.83 -6.42 -0.70
CA ASP A 82 -5.45 -6.50 -1.17
C ASP A 82 -5.37 -6.21 -2.68
N ARG A 83 -6.30 -6.76 -3.48
CA ARG A 83 -6.35 -6.48 -4.92
C ARG A 83 -6.62 -5.00 -5.21
N LEU A 84 -7.55 -4.39 -4.49
CA LEU A 84 -7.86 -2.97 -4.64
C LEU A 84 -6.66 -2.09 -4.27
N ASN A 85 -6.01 -2.37 -3.13
CA ASN A 85 -4.80 -1.66 -2.71
C ASN A 85 -3.68 -1.76 -3.75
N ASN A 86 -3.48 -2.95 -4.34
CA ASN A 86 -2.50 -3.14 -5.40
C ASN A 86 -2.83 -2.31 -6.65
N GLN A 87 -4.11 -2.19 -7.03
CA GLN A 87 -4.51 -1.32 -8.14
C GLN A 87 -4.28 0.16 -7.84
N LEU A 88 -4.59 0.61 -6.62
CA LEU A 88 -4.31 1.99 -6.19
C LEU A 88 -2.81 2.29 -6.19
N SER A 89 -1.98 1.36 -5.69
CA SER A 89 -0.53 1.53 -5.69
C SER A 89 0.00 1.71 -7.11
N LYS A 90 -0.43 0.86 -8.05
CA LYS A 90 -0.05 0.99 -9.47
C LYS A 90 -0.45 2.34 -10.06
N LEU A 91 -1.67 2.81 -9.81
CA LEU A 91 -2.12 4.13 -10.26
C LEU A 91 -1.27 5.27 -9.68
N SER A 92 -0.88 5.14 -8.41
CA SER A 92 0.00 6.11 -7.77
C SER A 92 1.40 6.13 -8.42
N ASP A 93 1.98 4.96 -8.68
CA ASP A 93 3.30 4.84 -9.32
C ASP A 93 3.29 5.42 -10.74
N ILE A 94 2.22 5.17 -11.51
CA ILE A 94 1.96 5.78 -12.81
C ILE A 94 1.93 7.31 -12.67
N GLY A 95 1.14 7.84 -11.72
CA GLY A 95 1.04 9.28 -11.50
C GLY A 95 2.38 9.93 -11.15
N ILE A 96 3.19 9.29 -10.31
CA ILE A 96 4.54 9.75 -9.97
C ILE A 96 5.42 9.79 -11.21
N ALA A 97 5.48 8.71 -11.98
CA ALA A 97 6.29 8.62 -13.20
C ALA A 97 5.91 9.71 -14.22
N LEU A 98 4.61 9.93 -14.43
CA LEU A 98 4.09 10.94 -15.34
C LEU A 98 4.37 12.37 -14.86
N SER A 99 4.28 12.64 -13.55
CA SER A 99 4.45 13.99 -12.99
C SER A 99 5.85 14.59 -13.20
N GLY A 100 6.87 13.76 -13.43
CA GLY A 100 8.24 14.20 -13.69
C GLY A 100 8.51 14.58 -15.14
N VAL A 101 7.57 14.35 -16.05
CA VAL A 101 7.76 14.54 -17.49
C VAL A 101 7.34 15.94 -17.90
N THR A 102 8.27 16.72 -18.46
CA THR A 102 8.03 18.09 -18.92
C THR A 102 7.73 18.20 -20.42
N ASP A 103 8.20 17.23 -21.21
CA ASP A 103 7.90 17.17 -22.64
C ASP A 103 6.47 16.65 -22.85
N LEU A 104 5.61 17.48 -23.46
CA LEU A 104 4.20 17.14 -23.67
C LEU A 104 4.02 15.92 -24.58
N THR A 105 4.85 15.75 -25.61
CA THR A 105 4.72 14.62 -26.54
C THR A 105 5.02 13.31 -25.82
N LEU A 106 6.14 13.27 -25.10
CA LEU A 106 6.54 12.10 -24.31
C LEU A 106 5.51 11.79 -23.22
N LEU A 107 4.98 12.82 -22.56
CA LEU A 107 3.93 12.64 -21.55
C LEU A 107 2.68 11.99 -22.14
N LEU A 108 2.23 12.44 -23.32
CA LEU A 108 1.06 11.88 -23.98
C LEU A 108 1.28 10.41 -24.41
N GLU A 109 2.46 10.07 -24.96
CA GLU A 109 2.85 8.68 -25.27
C GLU A 109 2.77 7.80 -24.01
N MET A 110 3.42 8.24 -22.93
CA MET A 110 3.43 7.51 -21.66
C MET A 110 2.02 7.34 -21.07
N ILE A 111 1.15 8.35 -21.17
CA ILE A 111 -0.23 8.25 -20.71
C ILE A 111 -0.99 7.17 -21.50
N VAL A 112 -0.87 7.13 -22.84
CA VAL A 112 -1.55 6.13 -23.66
C VAL A 112 -1.08 4.72 -23.31
N ASP A 113 0.24 4.53 -23.22
CA ASP A 113 0.80 3.22 -22.92
C ASP A 113 0.41 2.72 -21.54
N GLN A 114 0.48 3.57 -20.52
CA GLN A 114 0.06 3.20 -19.17
C GLN A 114 -1.44 2.95 -19.09
N ALA A 115 -2.27 3.72 -19.79
CA ALA A 115 -3.71 3.49 -19.83
C ALA A 115 -4.05 2.15 -20.51
N ARG A 116 -3.37 1.80 -21.61
CA ARG A 116 -3.55 0.53 -22.32
C ARG A 116 -3.15 -0.65 -21.45
N GLU A 117 -1.97 -0.59 -20.83
CA GLU A 117 -1.49 -1.65 -19.94
C GLU A 117 -2.42 -1.82 -18.72
N PHE A 118 -2.85 -0.71 -18.11
CA PHE A 118 -3.73 -0.74 -16.94
C PHE A 118 -5.13 -1.30 -17.25
N THR A 119 -5.68 -0.98 -18.41
CA THR A 119 -7.02 -1.43 -18.83
C THR A 119 -7.02 -2.71 -19.65
N ASN A 120 -5.83 -3.24 -19.97
CA ASN A 120 -5.65 -4.37 -20.89
C ASN A 120 -6.31 -4.13 -22.26
N ALA A 121 -6.13 -2.92 -22.80
CA ALA A 121 -6.68 -2.51 -24.08
C ALA A 121 -5.67 -2.69 -25.23
N ASP A 122 -6.18 -3.10 -26.40
CA ASP A 122 -5.33 -3.34 -27.58
C ASP A 122 -4.76 -2.04 -28.15
N ALA A 123 -5.55 -0.96 -28.14
CA ALA A 123 -5.22 0.35 -28.69
C ALA A 123 -5.78 1.50 -27.84
N GLY A 124 -5.22 2.71 -28.01
CA GLY A 124 -5.68 3.93 -27.36
C GLY A 124 -5.37 5.16 -28.20
N THR A 125 -6.17 6.21 -28.04
CA THR A 125 -6.00 7.50 -28.74
C THR A 125 -6.17 8.65 -27.76
N LEU A 126 -5.30 9.67 -27.84
CA LEU A 126 -5.42 10.90 -27.06
C LEU A 126 -5.89 12.08 -27.89
N TYR A 127 -6.66 12.95 -27.25
CA TYR A 127 -7.14 14.21 -27.81
C TYR A 127 -6.82 15.33 -26.83
N LEU A 128 -6.25 16.42 -27.33
CA LEU A 128 -6.09 17.67 -26.59
C LEU A 128 -7.33 18.53 -26.79
N LYS A 129 -7.83 19.14 -25.72
CA LYS A 129 -8.95 20.08 -25.80
C LYS A 129 -8.40 21.50 -25.99
N GLU A 130 -8.72 22.13 -27.12
CA GLU A 130 -8.32 23.50 -27.48
C GLU A 130 -9.55 24.28 -27.96
N GLU A 131 -9.83 25.45 -27.39
CA GLU A 131 -10.96 26.31 -27.80
C GLU A 131 -12.30 25.57 -27.97
N ASN A 132 -12.57 24.63 -27.06
CA ASN A 132 -13.77 23.77 -27.08
C ASN A 132 -13.85 22.77 -28.25
N LYS A 133 -12.73 22.53 -28.94
CA LYS A 133 -12.56 21.49 -29.96
C LYS A 133 -11.59 20.41 -29.47
N LEU A 134 -11.72 19.21 -30.01
CA LEU A 134 -10.78 18.12 -29.77
C LEU A 134 -9.76 18.08 -30.91
N ALA A 135 -8.51 18.38 -30.60
CA ALA A 135 -7.38 18.22 -31.49
C ALA A 135 -6.81 16.81 -31.28
N PHE A 136 -6.95 15.96 -32.30
CA PHE A 136 -6.31 14.65 -32.29
C PHE A 136 -4.79 14.82 -32.33
N LYS A 137 -4.09 14.14 -31.43
CA LYS A 137 -2.63 14.04 -31.45
C LYS A 137 -2.29 12.58 -31.71
N ILE A 138 -1.58 12.34 -32.81
CA ILE A 138 -0.94 11.05 -33.06
C ILE A 138 0.29 11.01 -32.17
N VAL A 139 0.34 9.97 -31.35
CA VAL A 139 1.46 9.53 -30.54
C VAL A 139 1.61 8.05 -30.83
#